data_AF-A0A4R5NGZ3-F1
#
_entry.id   AF-A0A4R5NGZ3-F1
#
_cell.length_a   1.000
_cell.length_b   1.000
_cell.length_c   1.000
_cell.angle_alpha   90.00
_cell.angle_beta   90.00
_cell.angle_gamma   90.00
#
_symmetry.space_group_name_H-M   'P 1'
#
loop_
_entity.id
_entity.type
_entity.pdbx_description
1 polymer ?
#
loop_
_entity_poly.entity_id
_entity_poly.type
_entity_poly.pdbx_seq_one_letter_code
_entity_poly.pdbx_strand_id
1 'polypeptide(L)'
;MNSILTDLKYAQSKQFLVNIFQKNQEVVYTGYVTALDQVELVLQTYSDTGLSDGAVYLNLDIIDEVEFDSDDLNNMDFRINNASEENLIDLNKIKMTFATDQPLLAQVLNQAVLNDWVIMVMDKSRSHFYEGQIVKLASDHIELAAINKFNYSDNKIVTLEYADISLIEFQGRELTLQALIMPQLTGLSHRPSERASTLADRAEKLSFAQKNDTFIAIIPDGDPQMFFVGKVNSMNDTGVVFNLVDMSGQFGGYVLMRLQEIREVIVESDYLQTVKLLVNTNERIGTELQPVLNDERLFDDTTDFFVAVLGQESAFKRVLQIRLKDGDSIVGYPSEVTNERIIFHEIEQNQITDAIGKSIPIADITQIGFDYLEAHLIEQQLKQAGDL
;
A
#
# COMPACT_ATOMS: atom_id res chain seq x y z
N MET A 1 -8.62 36.94 2.23
CA MET A 1 -9.30 35.91 1.43
C MET A 1 -8.36 34.71 1.43
N ASN A 2 -8.81 33.55 1.91
CA ASN A 2 -7.96 32.40 2.21
C ASN A 2 -7.26 31.93 0.92
N SER A 3 -5.92 31.90 0.86
CA SER A 3 -5.16 31.48 -0.33
C SER A 3 -5.59 30.07 -0.76
N ILE A 4 -5.66 29.15 0.21
CA ILE A 4 -6.08 27.76 0.01
C ILE A 4 -7.41 27.64 -0.74
N LEU A 5 -8.45 28.36 -0.32
CA LEU A 5 -9.75 28.31 -1.01
C LEU A 5 -9.67 28.84 -2.45
N THR A 6 -8.81 29.83 -2.70
CA THR A 6 -8.62 30.39 -4.05
C THR A 6 -7.89 29.39 -4.94
N ASP A 7 -6.86 28.75 -4.39
CA ASP A 7 -6.03 27.77 -5.10
C ASP A 7 -6.85 26.51 -5.42
N LEU A 8 -7.64 26.00 -4.47
CA LEU A 8 -8.54 24.87 -4.70
C LEU A 8 -9.63 25.17 -5.73
N LYS A 9 -10.20 26.39 -5.73
CA LYS A 9 -11.17 26.81 -6.77
C LYS A 9 -10.52 26.86 -8.14
N TYR A 10 -9.29 27.35 -8.20
CA TYR A 10 -8.53 27.41 -9.44
C TYR A 10 -8.25 25.99 -9.96
N ALA A 11 -7.70 25.12 -9.10
CA ALA A 11 -7.44 23.71 -9.41
C ALA A 11 -8.70 22.97 -9.86
N GLN A 12 -9.82 23.12 -9.14
CA GLN A 12 -11.10 22.52 -9.53
C GLN A 12 -11.56 23.02 -10.91
N SER A 13 -11.46 24.33 -11.18
CA SER A 13 -11.90 24.90 -12.46
C SER A 13 -11.06 24.46 -13.65
N LYS A 14 -9.78 24.14 -13.40
CA LYS A 14 -8.81 23.72 -14.42
C LYS A 14 -8.63 22.22 -14.50
N GLN A 15 -9.20 21.47 -13.55
CA GLN A 15 -8.98 20.04 -13.38
C GLN A 15 -7.48 19.73 -13.27
N PHE A 16 -6.79 20.49 -12.41
CA PHE A 16 -5.39 20.21 -12.08
C PHE A 16 -5.29 19.11 -11.04
N LEU A 17 -4.30 18.25 -11.23
CA LEU A 17 -3.82 17.36 -10.18
C LEU A 17 -3.17 18.23 -9.10
N VAL A 18 -3.47 17.93 -7.83
CA VAL A 18 -2.97 18.69 -6.69
C VAL A 18 -2.41 17.78 -5.61
N ASN A 19 -1.39 18.25 -4.92
CA ASN A 19 -0.94 17.74 -3.64
C ASN A 19 -1.56 18.60 -2.52
N ILE A 20 -2.20 17.96 -1.55
CA ILE A 20 -2.73 18.62 -0.35
C ILE A 20 -1.89 18.21 0.85
N PHE A 21 -1.18 19.20 1.42
CA PHE A 21 -0.41 19.06 2.64
C PHE A 21 -1.25 19.47 3.85
N GLN A 22 -1.23 18.64 4.88
CA GLN A 22 -2.06 18.80 6.06
C GLN A 22 -1.25 19.30 7.25
N LYS A 23 -1.90 20.07 8.13
CA LYS A 23 -1.29 20.54 9.37
C LYS A 23 -1.06 19.39 10.33
N ASN A 24 0.17 19.25 10.79
CA ASN A 24 0.56 18.25 11.81
C ASN A 24 0.25 16.80 11.40
N GLN A 25 0.23 16.50 10.10
CA GLN A 25 0.15 15.14 9.55
C GLN A 25 1.23 15.02 8.48
N GLU A 26 1.81 13.82 8.34
CA GLU A 26 2.81 13.54 7.32
C GLU A 26 2.19 13.06 6.00
N VAL A 27 0.91 12.67 6.02
CA VAL A 27 0.19 12.17 4.85
C VAL A 27 -0.12 13.33 3.90
N VAL A 28 0.32 13.17 2.65
CA VAL A 28 -0.01 14.05 1.52
C VAL A 28 -1.06 13.35 0.67
N TYR A 29 -2.11 14.08 0.28
CA TYR A 29 -3.11 13.56 -0.65
C TYR A 29 -2.89 14.12 -2.05
N THR A 30 -2.71 13.24 -3.02
CA THR A 30 -2.57 13.62 -4.43
C THR A 30 -3.85 13.28 -5.20
N GLY A 31 -4.39 14.24 -5.94
CA GLY A 31 -5.69 14.00 -6.60
C GLY A 31 -6.33 15.19 -7.29
N TYR A 32 -7.60 15.02 -7.66
CA TYR A 32 -8.42 16.05 -8.31
C TYR A 32 -9.56 16.52 -7.39
N VAL A 33 -9.75 17.83 -7.29
CA VAL A 33 -10.83 18.43 -6.49
C VAL A 33 -12.18 18.16 -7.16
N THR A 34 -13.02 17.34 -6.52
CA THR A 34 -14.34 16.95 -7.07
C THR A 34 -15.47 17.82 -6.53
N ALA A 35 -15.41 18.20 -5.25
CA ALA A 35 -16.36 19.12 -4.63
C ALA A 35 -15.63 20.08 -3.68
N LEU A 36 -16.14 21.30 -3.57
CA LEU A 36 -15.54 22.36 -2.77
C LEU A 36 -16.63 23.35 -2.35
N ASP A 37 -16.70 23.68 -1.07
CA ASP A 37 -17.51 24.78 -0.57
C ASP A 37 -16.62 25.87 0.09
N GLN A 38 -17.12 26.61 1.08
CA GLN A 38 -16.35 27.65 1.76
C GLN A 38 -15.40 27.12 2.84
N VAL A 39 -15.65 25.92 3.34
CA VAL A 39 -15.01 25.34 4.54
C VAL A 39 -14.67 23.85 4.40
N GLU A 40 -15.16 23.16 3.37
CA GLU A 40 -14.98 21.73 3.14
C GLU A 40 -14.58 21.44 1.68
N LEU A 41 -13.87 20.33 1.46
CA LEU A 41 -13.58 19.80 0.12
C LEU A 41 -13.72 18.27 0.08
N VAL A 42 -13.96 17.74 -1.13
CA VAL A 42 -13.79 16.32 -1.45
C VAL A 42 -12.80 16.19 -2.61
N LEU A 43 -11.71 15.46 -2.38
CA LEU A 43 -10.64 15.19 -3.33
C LEU A 43 -10.74 13.73 -3.75
N GLN A 44 -10.79 13.45 -5.06
CA GLN A 44 -10.57 12.10 -5.56
C GLN A 44 -9.07 11.84 -5.54
N THR A 45 -8.65 10.77 -4.87
CA THR A 45 -7.25 10.46 -4.59
C THR A 45 -6.69 9.40 -5.53
N TYR A 46 -5.38 9.43 -5.72
CA TYR A 46 -4.61 8.45 -6.48
C TYR A 46 -3.48 7.92 -5.61
N SER A 47 -3.21 6.63 -5.71
CA SER A 47 -2.07 5.99 -5.06
C SER A 47 -0.76 6.28 -5.81
N ASP A 48 0.38 5.99 -5.19
CA ASP A 48 1.72 6.09 -5.80
C ASP A 48 1.89 5.24 -7.07
N THR A 49 0.93 4.36 -7.36
CA THR A 49 0.89 3.53 -8.56
C THR A 49 0.11 4.17 -9.73
N GLY A 50 -0.50 5.34 -9.51
CA GLY A 50 -1.39 5.99 -10.47
C GLY A 50 -2.79 5.38 -10.56
N LEU A 51 -3.11 4.39 -9.72
CA LEU A 51 -4.46 3.84 -9.58
C LEU A 51 -5.33 4.74 -8.70
N SER A 52 -6.61 4.88 -9.07
CA SER A 52 -7.62 5.59 -8.28
C SER A 52 -7.76 4.94 -6.91
N ASP A 53 -7.58 5.73 -5.85
CA ASP A 53 -7.61 5.26 -4.47
C ASP A 53 -8.68 5.96 -3.64
N GLY A 54 -9.88 6.05 -4.23
CA GLY A 54 -11.06 6.55 -3.55
C GLY A 54 -11.09 8.07 -3.47
N ALA A 55 -11.52 8.56 -2.31
CA ALA A 55 -11.62 9.97 -2.05
C ALA A 55 -11.42 10.31 -0.58
N VAL A 56 -11.03 11.54 -0.34
CA VAL A 56 -10.91 12.12 0.98
C VAL A 56 -11.78 13.37 1.11
N TYR A 57 -12.55 13.43 2.19
CA TYR A 57 -13.20 14.63 2.68
C TYR A 57 -12.25 15.34 3.65
N LEU A 58 -12.10 16.66 3.50
CA LEU A 58 -11.25 17.47 4.37
C LEU A 58 -11.96 18.78 4.73
N ASN A 59 -11.85 19.19 6.00
CA ASN A 59 -12.08 20.59 6.35
C ASN A 59 -10.91 21.46 5.86
N LEU A 60 -11.19 22.67 5.37
CA LEU A 60 -10.12 23.56 4.88
C LEU A 60 -9.22 24.09 6.00
N ASP A 61 -9.63 24.02 7.26
CA ASP A 61 -8.84 24.51 8.39
C ASP A 61 -7.66 23.59 8.74
N ILE A 62 -7.71 22.30 8.37
CA ILE A 62 -6.61 21.34 8.55
C ILE A 62 -5.60 21.34 7.41
N ILE A 63 -5.84 22.10 6.32
CA ILE A 63 -4.91 22.19 5.19
C ILE A 63 -3.86 23.26 5.49
N ASP A 64 -2.60 22.91 5.26
CA ASP A 64 -1.45 23.80 5.39
C ASP A 64 -1.08 24.42 4.04
N GLU A 65 -0.97 23.58 3.00
CA GLU A 65 -0.53 23.99 1.67
C GLU A 65 -1.23 23.17 0.57
N VAL A 66 -1.41 23.80 -0.59
CA VAL A 66 -1.90 23.16 -1.82
C VAL A 66 -0.89 23.44 -2.92
N GLU A 67 -0.35 22.38 -3.50
CA GLU A 67 0.57 22.44 -4.63
C GLU A 67 -0.13 21.88 -5.88
N PHE A 68 0.08 22.51 -7.03
CA PHE A 68 -0.49 22.10 -8.31
C PHE A 68 0.50 22.21 -9.48
N ASP A 69 1.79 22.39 -9.17
CA ASP A 69 2.89 22.47 -10.14
C ASP A 69 4.19 21.99 -9.47
N SER A 70 4.56 20.72 -9.70
CA SER A 70 5.80 20.12 -9.19
C SER A 70 6.21 18.90 -10.02
N ASP A 71 7.49 18.50 -9.89
CA ASP A 71 8.01 17.28 -10.54
C ASP A 71 7.31 16.02 -10.03
N ASP A 72 6.87 16.02 -8.76
CA ASP A 72 6.07 14.94 -8.17
C ASP A 72 4.70 14.80 -8.88
N LEU A 73 3.99 15.92 -9.09
CA LEU A 73 2.72 15.91 -9.82
C LEU A 73 2.89 15.50 -11.29
N ASN A 74 3.98 15.91 -11.95
CA ASN A 74 4.31 15.44 -13.30
C ASN A 74 4.54 13.92 -13.33
N ASN A 75 5.23 13.37 -12.32
CA ASN A 75 5.45 11.94 -12.17
C ASN A 75 4.13 11.18 -11.91
N MET A 76 3.26 11.75 -11.08
CA MET A 76 1.95 11.17 -10.81
C MET A 76 1.06 11.18 -12.05
N ASP A 77 1.03 12.27 -12.82
CA ASP A 77 0.30 12.33 -14.10
C ASP A 77 0.79 11.27 -15.08
N PHE A 78 2.12 11.04 -15.17
CA PHE A 78 2.65 9.92 -15.93
C PHE A 78 2.08 8.58 -15.43
N ARG A 79 2.12 8.34 -14.11
CA ARG A 79 1.68 7.07 -13.52
C ARG A 79 0.20 6.80 -13.73
N ILE A 80 -0.65 7.83 -13.61
CA ILE A 80 -2.09 7.74 -13.92
C ILE A 80 -2.32 7.33 -15.37
N ASN A 81 -1.61 7.96 -16.31
CA ASN A 81 -1.71 7.61 -17.72
C ASN A 81 -1.21 6.19 -18.00
N ASN A 82 -0.06 5.81 -17.44
CA ASN A 82 0.53 4.48 -17.61
C ASN A 82 -0.38 3.38 -17.02
N ALA A 83 -0.98 3.62 -15.85
CA ALA A 83 -1.94 2.68 -15.25
C ALA A 83 -3.14 2.43 -16.18
N SER A 84 -3.62 3.46 -16.86
CA SER A 84 -4.68 3.33 -17.87
C SER A 84 -4.21 2.59 -19.13
N GLU A 85 -3.00 2.86 -19.62
CA GLU A 85 -2.45 2.22 -20.83
C GLU A 85 -2.19 0.73 -20.63
N GLU A 86 -1.65 0.35 -19.46
CA GLU A 86 -1.38 -1.04 -19.05
C GLU A 86 -2.66 -1.78 -18.60
N ASN A 87 -3.82 -1.10 -18.60
CA ASN A 87 -5.10 -1.64 -18.14
C ASN A 87 -5.02 -2.23 -16.73
N LEU A 88 -4.32 -1.54 -15.82
CA LEU A 88 -4.25 -1.96 -14.42
C LEU A 88 -5.66 -2.07 -13.83
N ILE A 89 -5.83 -3.06 -12.97
CA ILE A 89 -7.11 -3.36 -12.34
C ILE A 89 -7.42 -2.29 -11.30
N ASP A 90 -8.45 -1.51 -11.60
CA ASP A 90 -9.05 -0.52 -10.70
C ASP A 90 -10.39 -1.04 -10.16
N LEU A 91 -10.48 -1.11 -8.82
CA LEU A 91 -11.68 -1.52 -8.09
C LEU A 91 -12.68 -0.37 -7.89
N ASN A 92 -12.24 0.88 -8.06
CA ASN A 92 -13.02 2.07 -7.77
C ASN A 92 -13.71 2.62 -9.02
N LYS A 93 -15.00 2.29 -9.17
CA LYS A 93 -15.80 2.71 -10.35
C LYS A 93 -16.96 3.64 -10.04
N ILE A 94 -17.10 4.07 -8.79
CA ILE A 94 -18.26 4.86 -8.35
C ILE A 94 -17.97 6.35 -8.57
N LYS A 95 -18.82 6.99 -9.37
CA LYS A 95 -18.80 8.45 -9.52
C LYS A 95 -19.57 9.06 -8.36
N MET A 96 -18.89 9.87 -7.56
CA MET A 96 -19.55 10.70 -6.55
C MET A 96 -20.23 11.89 -7.20
N THR A 97 -21.36 12.33 -6.66
CA THR A 97 -22.01 13.58 -7.06
C THR A 97 -22.42 14.33 -5.81
N PHE A 98 -21.95 15.57 -5.69
CA PHE A 98 -22.23 16.43 -4.54
C PHE A 98 -23.07 17.64 -4.98
N ALA A 99 -24.11 17.93 -4.21
CA ALA A 99 -24.90 19.14 -4.36
C ALA A 99 -24.15 20.34 -3.76
N THR A 100 -24.15 21.46 -4.48
CA THR A 100 -23.40 22.68 -4.11
C THR A 100 -24.04 23.49 -2.99
N ASP A 101 -25.29 23.20 -2.63
CA ASP A 101 -26.10 23.95 -1.65
C ASP A 101 -26.28 23.22 -0.31
N GLN A 102 -25.62 22.07 -0.13
CA GLN A 102 -25.67 21.27 1.09
C GLN A 102 -24.24 21.05 1.63
N PRO A 103 -24.05 20.96 2.96
CA PRO A 103 -22.74 20.64 3.54
C PRO A 103 -22.18 19.32 2.99
N LEU A 104 -20.88 19.28 2.66
CA LEU A 104 -20.25 18.10 2.07
C LEU A 104 -20.16 16.96 3.08
N LEU A 105 -19.86 17.25 4.36
CA LEU A 105 -19.78 16.23 5.41
C LEU A 105 -21.06 15.39 5.48
N ALA A 106 -22.21 16.06 5.55
CA ALA A 106 -23.50 15.40 5.63
C ALA A 106 -23.76 14.55 4.37
N GLN A 107 -23.35 15.00 3.19
CA GLN A 107 -23.52 14.24 1.95
C GLN A 107 -22.61 13.01 1.91
N VAL A 108 -21.36 13.10 2.36
CA VAL A 108 -20.43 11.97 2.46
C VAL A 108 -20.97 10.92 3.43
N LEU A 109 -21.37 11.32 4.64
CA LEU A 109 -21.89 10.40 5.65
C LEU A 109 -23.19 9.72 5.21
N ASN A 110 -24.11 10.46 4.58
CA ASN A 110 -25.33 9.86 4.02
C ASN A 110 -25.01 8.82 2.94
N GLN A 111 -24.08 9.12 2.03
CA GLN A 111 -23.67 8.17 1.00
C GLN A 111 -22.98 6.95 1.59
N ALA A 112 -22.14 7.12 2.62
CA ALA A 112 -21.49 6.02 3.32
C ALA A 112 -22.52 5.03 3.92
N VAL A 113 -23.58 5.54 4.56
CA VAL A 113 -24.68 4.71 5.07
C VAL A 113 -25.46 4.04 3.95
N LEU A 114 -25.83 4.78 2.89
CA LEU A 114 -26.66 4.25 1.81
C LEU A 114 -25.99 3.14 1.00
N ASN A 115 -24.66 3.10 1.00
CA ASN A 115 -23.87 2.17 0.21
C ASN A 115 -23.02 1.21 1.06
N ASP A 116 -23.28 1.14 2.37
CA ASP A 116 -22.56 0.29 3.33
C ASP A 116 -21.03 0.44 3.26
N TRP A 117 -20.54 1.66 3.04
CA TRP A 117 -19.10 1.92 2.95
C TRP A 117 -18.41 1.64 4.29
N VAL A 118 -17.22 1.03 4.19
CA VAL A 118 -16.21 1.17 5.23
C VAL A 118 -15.48 2.49 4.98
N ILE A 119 -15.35 3.29 6.04
CA ILE A 119 -14.70 4.59 6.01
C ILE A 119 -13.61 4.64 7.08
N MET A 120 -12.57 5.44 6.85
CA MET A 120 -11.61 5.83 7.88
C MET A 120 -11.86 7.28 8.27
N VAL A 121 -12.08 7.55 9.55
CA VAL A 121 -12.45 8.86 10.08
C VAL A 121 -11.41 9.31 11.11
N MET A 122 -10.93 10.55 10.96
CA MET A 122 -10.06 11.18 11.95
C MET A 122 -10.90 11.88 13.03
N ASP A 123 -10.75 11.42 14.28
CA ASP A 123 -11.24 12.11 15.47
C ASP A 123 -10.20 13.16 15.90
N LYS A 124 -10.49 14.44 15.61
CA LYS A 124 -9.58 15.54 15.93
C LYS A 124 -9.35 15.71 17.42
N SER A 125 -10.33 15.33 18.26
CA SER A 125 -10.26 15.50 19.71
C SER A 125 -9.28 14.53 20.37
N ARG A 126 -9.04 13.39 19.70
CA ARG A 126 -8.16 12.31 20.19
C ARG A 126 -6.92 12.10 19.33
N SER A 127 -6.82 12.79 18.19
CA SER A 127 -5.78 12.57 17.18
C SER A 127 -5.66 11.10 16.81
N HIS A 128 -6.80 10.47 16.52
CA HIS A 128 -6.89 9.03 16.27
C HIS A 128 -7.79 8.74 15.08
N PHE A 129 -7.42 7.73 14.29
CA PHE A 129 -8.19 7.25 13.15
C PHE A 129 -9.01 6.04 13.55
N TYR A 130 -10.28 6.04 13.16
CA TYR A 130 -11.17 4.90 13.29
C TYR A 130 -11.58 4.41 11.90
N GLU A 131 -11.46 3.11 11.65
CA GLU A 131 -11.88 2.45 10.42
C GLU A 131 -13.12 1.61 10.71
N GLY A 132 -14.18 1.71 9.92
CA GLY A 132 -15.42 0.96 10.18
C GLY A 132 -16.63 1.38 9.35
N GLN A 133 -17.81 0.84 9.70
CA GLN A 133 -19.08 1.18 9.05
C GLN A 133 -19.96 2.03 9.98
N ILE A 134 -20.69 2.99 9.42
CA ILE A 134 -21.64 3.80 10.18
C ILE A 134 -22.87 2.93 10.49
N VAL A 135 -23.15 2.71 11.77
CA VAL A 135 -24.34 1.95 12.23
C VAL A 135 -25.52 2.86 12.58
N LYS A 136 -25.26 4.14 12.81
CA LYS A 136 -26.30 5.14 13.06
C LYS A 136 -25.82 6.53 12.63
N LEU A 137 -26.72 7.25 11.97
CA LEU A 137 -26.55 8.63 11.54
C LEU A 137 -27.54 9.51 12.28
N ALA A 138 -27.06 10.48 13.06
CA ALA A 138 -27.88 11.46 13.76
C ALA A 138 -27.73 12.85 13.13
N SER A 139 -28.37 13.86 13.71
CA SER A 139 -28.29 15.24 13.22
C SER A 139 -26.95 15.92 13.49
N ASP A 140 -26.21 15.44 14.49
CA ASP A 140 -25.00 16.07 15.03
C ASP A 140 -23.83 15.09 15.25
N HIS A 141 -24.05 13.77 15.11
CA HIS A 141 -23.03 12.75 15.30
C HIS A 141 -23.28 11.50 14.45
N ILE A 142 -22.27 10.65 14.37
CA ILE A 142 -22.36 9.26 13.91
C ILE A 142 -22.06 8.28 15.05
N GLU A 143 -22.63 7.08 14.97
CA GLU A 143 -22.10 5.90 15.66
C GLU A 143 -21.42 5.01 14.61
N LEU A 144 -20.12 4.79 14.78
CA LEU A 144 -19.27 3.99 13.90
C LEU A 144 -18.98 2.65 14.57
N ALA A 145 -19.27 1.53 13.90
CA ALA A 145 -18.75 0.22 14.28
C ALA A 145 -17.29 0.12 13.84
N ALA A 146 -16.39 0.55 14.71
CA ALA A 146 -14.96 0.58 14.47
C ALA A 146 -14.35 -0.82 14.59
N ILE A 147 -13.45 -1.11 13.66
CA ILE A 147 -12.78 -2.41 13.51
C ILE A 147 -11.29 -2.19 13.64
N ASN A 148 -10.66 -3.06 14.43
CA ASN A 148 -9.22 -3.15 14.50
C ASN A 148 -8.78 -4.47 13.86
N LYS A 149 -8.39 -4.42 12.58
CA LYS A 149 -7.91 -5.59 11.82
C LYS A 149 -6.69 -6.28 12.43
N PHE A 150 -5.96 -5.60 13.31
CA PHE A 150 -4.82 -6.15 14.03
C PHE A 150 -5.19 -6.81 15.36
N ASN A 151 -6.36 -6.46 15.92
CA ASN A 151 -6.84 -7.03 17.18
C ASN A 151 -8.38 -6.90 17.31
N TYR A 152 -9.11 -7.97 17.02
CA TYR A 152 -10.57 -8.00 17.05
C TYR A 152 -11.16 -7.83 18.46
N SER A 153 -10.38 -7.99 19.54
CA SER A 153 -10.87 -7.68 20.90
C SER A 153 -11.16 -6.19 21.11
N ASP A 154 -10.57 -5.33 20.26
CA ASP A 154 -10.66 -3.88 20.39
C ASP A 154 -11.79 -3.29 19.52
N ASN A 155 -12.52 -4.13 18.79
CA ASN A 155 -13.70 -3.74 18.02
C ASN A 155 -14.76 -3.14 18.94
N LYS A 156 -15.31 -1.99 18.57
CA LYS A 156 -16.22 -1.22 19.43
C LYS A 156 -17.09 -0.28 18.62
N ILE A 157 -18.20 0.15 19.22
CA ILE A 157 -18.96 1.30 18.70
C ILE A 157 -18.31 2.58 19.23
N VAL A 158 -18.00 3.51 18.33
CA VAL A 158 -17.46 4.84 18.64
C VAL A 158 -18.50 5.89 18.24
N THR A 159 -18.80 6.81 19.14
CA THR A 159 -19.60 8.01 18.81
C THR A 159 -18.65 9.14 18.41
N LEU A 160 -18.89 9.73 17.25
CA LEU A 160 -18.10 10.84 16.69
C LEU A 160 -19.05 12.01 16.39
N GLU A 161 -18.87 13.12 17.09
CA GLU A 161 -19.59 14.36 16.82
C GLU A 161 -19.11 14.96 15.50
N TYR A 162 -20.01 15.51 14.69
CA TYR A 162 -19.64 16.14 13.40
C TYR A 162 -18.61 17.24 13.57
N ALA A 163 -18.71 17.99 14.68
CA ALA A 163 -17.75 19.02 15.01
C ALA A 163 -16.32 18.46 15.17
N ASP A 164 -16.15 17.19 15.53
CA ASP A 164 -14.87 16.55 15.77
C ASP A 164 -14.32 15.76 14.58
N ILE A 165 -15.10 15.67 13.50
CA ILE A 165 -14.66 15.05 12.24
C ILE A 165 -13.95 16.10 11.39
N SER A 166 -12.65 15.89 11.15
CA SER A 166 -11.86 16.77 10.27
C SER A 166 -11.53 16.14 8.92
N LEU A 167 -11.56 14.81 8.85
CA LEU A 167 -11.13 14.04 7.70
C LEU A 167 -11.88 12.71 7.63
N ILE A 168 -12.31 12.34 6.43
CA ILE A 168 -12.86 11.02 6.12
C ILE A 168 -12.22 10.51 4.83
N GLU A 169 -11.53 9.37 4.88
CA GLU A 169 -11.19 8.59 3.69
C GLU A 169 -12.28 7.56 3.42
N PHE A 170 -12.62 7.40 2.15
CA PHE A 170 -13.68 6.50 1.74
C PHE A 170 -13.47 6.03 0.30
N GLN A 171 -13.99 4.83 0.02
CA GLN A 171 -13.86 4.20 -1.30
C GLN A 171 -12.41 3.99 -1.77
N GLY A 172 -11.42 4.08 -0.88
CA GLY A 172 -10.07 3.59 -1.18
C GLY A 172 -10.10 2.10 -1.49
N ARG A 173 -9.10 1.59 -2.22
CA ARG A 173 -9.08 0.19 -2.65
C ARG A 173 -9.23 -0.78 -1.48
N GLU A 174 -8.47 -0.53 -0.41
CA GLU A 174 -8.54 -1.32 0.82
C GLU A 174 -9.92 -1.22 1.49
N LEU A 175 -10.46 -0.01 1.65
CA LEU A 175 -11.76 0.22 2.27
C LEU A 175 -12.90 -0.44 1.49
N THR A 176 -12.83 -0.41 0.16
CA THR A 176 -13.80 -1.06 -0.74
C THR A 176 -13.76 -2.58 -0.56
N LEU A 177 -12.58 -3.20 -0.54
CA LEU A 177 -12.44 -4.63 -0.30
C LEU A 177 -12.83 -5.03 1.12
N GLN A 178 -12.51 -4.19 2.10
CA GLN A 178 -12.94 -4.38 3.48
C GLN A 178 -14.46 -4.42 3.58
N ALA A 179 -15.16 -3.48 2.92
CA ALA A 179 -16.62 -3.48 2.85
C ALA A 179 -17.18 -4.79 2.27
N LEU A 180 -16.52 -5.40 1.28
CA LEU A 180 -16.93 -6.68 0.72
C LEU A 180 -16.77 -7.86 1.70
N ILE A 181 -15.75 -7.82 2.57
CA ILE A 181 -15.50 -8.89 3.55
C ILE A 181 -16.22 -8.68 4.88
N MET A 182 -16.77 -7.49 5.13
CA MET A 182 -17.44 -7.12 6.39
C MET A 182 -18.42 -8.17 6.93
N PRO A 183 -19.31 -8.79 6.11
CA PRO A 183 -20.24 -9.80 6.59
C PRO A 183 -19.56 -11.06 7.15
N GLN A 184 -18.37 -11.39 6.67
CA GLN A 184 -17.57 -12.54 7.12
C GLN A 184 -16.66 -12.14 8.28
N LEU A 185 -16.03 -10.97 8.17
CA LEU A 185 -15.11 -10.41 9.15
C LEU A 185 -15.76 -10.27 10.53
N THR A 186 -16.99 -9.76 10.59
CA THR A 186 -17.75 -9.58 11.83
C THR A 186 -18.13 -10.88 12.54
N GLY A 187 -18.08 -12.01 11.84
CA GLY A 187 -18.31 -13.34 12.41
C GLY A 187 -17.05 -14.00 12.98
N LEU A 188 -15.87 -13.41 12.78
CA LEU A 188 -14.61 -13.96 13.27
C LEU A 188 -14.42 -13.69 14.76
N SER A 189 -13.79 -14.64 15.44
CA SER A 189 -13.36 -14.49 16.83
C SER A 189 -11.91 -14.03 16.90
N HIS A 190 -11.59 -13.26 17.95
CA HIS A 190 -10.21 -12.88 18.26
C HIS A 190 -9.30 -14.11 18.36
N ARG A 191 -8.15 -14.04 17.68
CA ARG A 191 -7.09 -15.02 17.67
C ARG A 191 -5.78 -14.35 18.10
N PRO A 192 -5.26 -14.69 19.31
CA PRO A 192 -3.96 -14.22 19.76
C PRO A 192 -2.86 -14.56 18.78
N SER A 193 -1.82 -13.71 18.71
CA SER A 193 -0.71 -13.97 17.80
C SER A 193 0.14 -15.16 18.25
N GLU A 194 0.37 -16.14 17.36
CA GLU A 194 1.38 -17.19 17.55
C GLU A 194 2.67 -16.80 16.81
N ARG A 195 3.79 -16.73 17.55
CA ARG A 195 5.07 -16.22 17.06
C ARG A 195 6.19 -17.25 17.23
N ALA A 196 7.03 -17.39 16.22
CA ALA A 196 8.30 -18.09 16.27
C ALA A 196 9.45 -17.08 16.18
N SER A 197 10.34 -17.08 17.18
CA SER A 197 11.42 -16.08 17.28
C SER A 197 12.82 -16.68 17.25
N THR A 198 12.99 -17.97 17.53
CA THR A 198 14.30 -18.63 17.43
C THR A 198 14.57 -19.07 16.00
N LEU A 199 15.84 -19.13 15.59
CA LEU A 199 16.19 -19.55 14.22
C LEU A 199 15.63 -20.93 13.86
N ALA A 200 15.68 -21.89 14.79
CA ALA A 200 15.15 -23.24 14.58
C ALA A 200 13.63 -23.24 14.40
N ASP A 201 12.90 -22.55 15.30
CA ASP A 201 11.44 -22.48 15.21
C ASP A 201 10.99 -21.73 13.96
N ARG A 202 11.68 -20.64 13.58
CA ARG A 202 11.40 -19.89 12.34
C ARG A 202 11.57 -20.79 11.12
N ALA A 203 12.67 -21.52 11.02
CA ALA A 203 12.92 -22.44 9.92
C ALA A 203 11.85 -23.55 9.85
N GLU A 204 11.46 -24.11 11.00
CA GLU A 204 10.38 -25.10 11.08
C GLU A 204 9.05 -24.53 10.58
N LYS A 205 8.64 -23.36 11.10
CA LYS A 205 7.38 -22.72 10.71
C LYS A 205 7.35 -22.31 9.25
N LEU A 206 8.47 -21.83 8.70
CA LEU A 206 8.57 -21.49 7.28
C LEU A 206 8.48 -22.74 6.39
N SER A 207 9.17 -23.83 6.74
CA SER A 207 9.06 -25.10 6.01
C SER A 207 7.65 -25.69 6.09
N PHE A 208 7.00 -25.60 7.27
CA PHE A 208 5.60 -25.99 7.41
C PHE A 208 4.70 -25.13 6.52
N ALA A 209 4.89 -23.81 6.51
CA ALA A 209 4.08 -22.89 5.71
C ALA A 209 4.23 -23.14 4.21
N GLN A 210 5.46 -23.41 3.74
CA GLN A 210 5.74 -23.78 2.36
C GLN A 210 4.99 -25.07 1.96
N LYS A 211 5.08 -26.12 2.79
CA LYS A 211 4.48 -27.43 2.49
C LYS A 211 2.95 -27.41 2.51
N ASN A 212 2.35 -26.54 3.32
CA ASN A 212 0.90 -26.49 3.52
C ASN A 212 0.24 -25.29 2.82
N ASP A 213 1.00 -24.50 2.05
CA ASP A 213 0.52 -23.31 1.35
C ASP A 213 -0.24 -22.32 2.26
N THR A 214 0.30 -22.09 3.47
CA THR A 214 -0.38 -21.25 4.48
C THR A 214 0.17 -19.83 4.52
N PHE A 215 -0.73 -18.86 4.59
CA PHE A 215 -0.37 -17.47 4.88
C PHE A 215 0.27 -17.31 6.25
N ILE A 216 1.41 -16.61 6.28
CA ILE A 216 2.15 -16.22 7.47
C ILE A 216 2.54 -14.74 7.36
N ALA A 217 2.98 -14.15 8.47
CA ALA A 217 3.68 -12.86 8.45
C ALA A 217 5.14 -13.04 8.87
N ILE A 218 6.04 -12.34 8.19
CA ILE A 218 7.48 -12.30 8.47
C ILE A 218 7.80 -10.91 8.96
N ILE A 219 8.41 -10.80 10.14
CA ILE A 219 8.94 -9.54 10.64
C ILE A 219 10.46 -9.56 10.45
N PRO A 220 11.03 -8.70 9.58
CA PRO A 220 12.47 -8.59 9.40
C PRO A 220 13.17 -8.04 10.66
N ASP A 221 14.48 -8.21 10.72
CA ASP A 221 15.32 -7.53 11.69
C ASP A 221 15.50 -6.04 11.32
N GLY A 222 15.76 -5.21 12.34
CA GLY A 222 15.84 -3.75 12.21
C GLY A 222 14.55 -3.03 12.56
N ASP A 223 13.56 -2.96 11.65
CA ASP A 223 12.32 -2.21 11.89
C ASP A 223 11.18 -3.14 12.33
N PRO A 224 10.73 -3.08 13.60
CA PRO A 224 9.60 -3.87 14.07
C PRO A 224 8.25 -3.50 13.46
N GLN A 225 8.11 -2.32 12.83
CA GLN A 225 6.87 -1.86 12.22
C GLN A 225 6.70 -2.38 10.80
N MET A 226 7.81 -2.72 10.12
CA MET A 226 7.76 -3.42 8.85
C MET A 226 7.44 -4.89 9.08
N PHE A 227 6.50 -5.41 8.30
CA PHE A 227 6.22 -6.84 8.23
C PHE A 227 5.71 -7.21 6.84
N PHE A 228 6.00 -8.42 6.41
CA PHE A 228 5.60 -8.97 5.13
C PHE A 228 4.53 -10.04 5.36
N VAL A 229 3.45 -10.02 4.60
CA VAL A 229 2.42 -11.08 4.64
C VAL A 229 2.33 -11.77 3.30
N GLY A 230 2.15 -13.08 3.33
CA GLY A 230 2.24 -13.87 2.12
C GLY A 230 2.43 -15.36 2.34
N LYS A 231 2.93 -16.03 1.31
CA LYS A 231 3.19 -17.47 1.28
C LYS A 231 4.66 -17.74 1.01
N VAL A 232 5.22 -18.76 1.65
CA VAL A 232 6.57 -19.22 1.35
C VAL A 232 6.56 -19.94 0.01
N ASN A 233 7.28 -19.40 -0.96
CA ASN A 233 7.44 -20.00 -2.28
C ASN A 233 8.51 -21.10 -2.22
N SER A 234 9.72 -20.70 -1.85
CA SER A 234 10.91 -21.54 -1.88
C SER A 234 11.84 -21.21 -0.72
N MET A 235 12.59 -22.20 -0.24
CA MET A 235 13.54 -22.03 0.86
C MET A 235 14.72 -22.99 0.70
N ASN A 236 15.92 -22.50 1.00
CA ASN A 236 17.11 -23.31 1.15
C ASN A 236 18.09 -22.64 2.14
N ASP A 237 19.34 -23.11 2.19
CA ASP A 237 20.36 -22.59 3.10
C ASP A 237 20.75 -21.12 2.83
N THR A 238 20.47 -20.60 1.63
CA THR A 238 20.80 -19.20 1.26
C THR A 238 19.74 -18.20 1.70
N GLY A 239 18.47 -18.62 1.75
CA GLY A 239 17.36 -17.75 2.13
C GLY A 239 15.97 -18.34 1.87
N VAL A 240 14.98 -17.47 2.02
CA VAL A 240 13.57 -17.72 1.75
C VAL A 240 13.08 -16.77 0.66
N VAL A 241 12.39 -17.31 -0.33
CA VAL A 241 11.60 -16.52 -1.29
C VAL A 241 10.14 -16.57 -0.85
N PHE A 242 9.52 -15.41 -0.77
CA PHE A 242 8.20 -15.21 -0.23
C PHE A 242 7.33 -14.44 -1.23
N ASN A 243 6.17 -15.00 -1.57
CA ASN A 243 5.15 -14.35 -2.40
C ASN A 243 4.38 -13.38 -1.51
N LEU A 244 4.54 -12.08 -1.77
CA LEU A 244 3.90 -11.04 -0.98
C LEU A 244 2.44 -10.85 -1.37
N VAL A 245 1.66 -10.46 -0.37
CA VAL A 245 0.32 -9.96 -0.54
C VAL A 245 0.25 -8.56 0.06
N ASP A 246 -0.31 -7.61 -0.69
CA ASP A 246 -0.48 -6.22 -0.26
C ASP A 246 -1.60 -6.08 0.78
N MET A 247 -1.79 -4.88 1.34
CA MET A 247 -2.84 -4.60 2.33
C MET A 247 -4.26 -4.82 1.81
N SER A 248 -4.43 -4.83 0.48
CA SER A 248 -5.68 -5.12 -0.21
C SER A 248 -5.86 -6.62 -0.50
N GLY A 249 -4.92 -7.49 -0.14
CA GLY A 249 -5.03 -8.91 -0.42
C GLY A 249 -4.67 -9.31 -1.86
N GLN A 250 -4.02 -8.44 -2.64
CA GLN A 250 -3.55 -8.72 -4.00
C GLN A 250 -2.07 -9.15 -3.97
N PHE A 251 -1.61 -9.87 -4.99
CA PHE A 251 -0.20 -10.19 -5.14
C PHE A 251 0.65 -8.91 -5.21
N GLY A 252 1.61 -8.78 -4.29
CA GLY A 252 2.43 -7.59 -4.11
C GLY A 252 3.86 -7.72 -4.65
N GLY A 253 4.20 -8.81 -5.32
CA GLY A 253 5.56 -9.14 -5.75
C GLY A 253 6.22 -10.18 -4.85
N TYR A 254 7.55 -10.24 -4.89
CA TYR A 254 8.34 -11.18 -4.09
C TYR A 254 9.30 -10.46 -3.18
N VAL A 255 9.65 -11.12 -2.08
CA VAL A 255 10.83 -10.79 -1.29
C VAL A 255 11.69 -12.04 -1.10
N LEU A 256 12.99 -11.90 -1.36
CA LEU A 256 14.03 -12.85 -0.98
C LEU A 256 14.74 -12.32 0.26
N MET A 257 14.84 -13.13 1.31
CA MET A 257 15.48 -12.73 2.57
C MET A 257 16.38 -13.85 3.10
N ARG A 258 17.52 -13.49 3.70
CA ARG A 258 18.33 -14.47 4.45
C ARG A 258 17.60 -14.87 5.74
N LEU A 259 17.65 -16.15 6.11
CA LEU A 259 16.94 -16.68 7.30
C LEU A 259 17.33 -15.99 8.62
N GLN A 260 18.57 -15.53 8.71
CA GLN A 260 19.10 -14.83 9.89
C GLN A 260 18.53 -13.41 10.06
N GLU A 261 18.03 -12.82 8.97
CA GLU A 261 17.49 -11.44 8.92
C GLU A 261 15.98 -11.43 9.19
N ILE A 262 15.37 -12.60 9.37
CA ILE A 262 13.99 -12.72 9.85
C ILE A 262 14.06 -12.67 11.37
N ARG A 263 13.41 -11.69 12.02
CA ARG A 263 13.31 -11.63 13.48
C ARG A 263 12.25 -12.58 14.01
N GLU A 264 11.05 -12.51 13.42
CA GLU A 264 9.88 -13.30 13.85
C GLU A 264 9.09 -13.83 12.66
N VAL A 265 8.47 -14.99 12.86
CA VAL A 265 7.44 -15.53 11.97
C VAL A 265 6.14 -15.62 12.77
N ILE A 266 5.09 -14.94 12.31
CA ILE A 266 3.75 -15.03 12.87
C ILE A 266 2.95 -15.99 12.00
N VAL A 267 2.40 -17.05 12.61
CA VAL A 267 1.62 -18.07 11.89
C VAL A 267 0.13 -17.98 12.15
N GLU A 268 -0.27 -17.27 13.21
CA GLU A 268 -1.64 -17.00 13.57
C GLU A 268 -1.76 -15.57 14.09
N SER A 269 -2.78 -14.82 13.68
CA SER A 269 -3.17 -13.51 14.23
C SER A 269 -4.52 -13.09 13.63
N ASP A 270 -5.19 -12.10 14.23
CA ASP A 270 -6.38 -11.48 13.64
C ASP A 270 -6.10 -10.89 12.25
N TYR A 271 -4.95 -10.23 12.09
CA TYR A 271 -4.56 -9.68 10.79
C TYR A 271 -4.44 -10.76 9.72
N LEU A 272 -3.84 -11.92 10.03
CA LEU A 272 -3.79 -13.04 9.10
C LEU A 272 -5.18 -13.62 8.79
N GLN A 273 -6.16 -13.51 9.70
CA GLN A 273 -7.54 -13.85 9.38
C GLN A 273 -8.14 -12.85 8.38
N THR A 274 -7.91 -11.54 8.57
CA THR A 274 -8.36 -10.48 7.65
C THR A 274 -7.77 -10.68 6.25
N VAL A 275 -6.44 -10.84 6.14
CA VAL A 275 -5.76 -11.00 4.84
C VAL A 275 -6.27 -12.22 4.09
N LYS A 276 -6.53 -13.35 4.77
CA LYS A 276 -7.13 -14.53 4.14
C LYS A 276 -8.50 -14.24 3.52
N LEU A 277 -9.34 -13.43 4.19
CA LEU A 277 -10.63 -13.02 3.62
C LEU A 277 -10.46 -12.11 2.40
N LEU A 278 -9.50 -11.18 2.44
CA LEU A 278 -9.19 -10.29 1.32
C LEU A 278 -8.69 -11.07 0.10
N VAL A 279 -7.70 -11.96 0.28
CA VAL A 279 -7.17 -12.83 -0.80
C VAL A 279 -8.29 -13.66 -1.44
N ASN A 280 -9.06 -14.39 -0.63
CA ASN A 280 -10.17 -15.21 -1.14
C ASN A 280 -11.23 -14.35 -1.88
N THR A 281 -11.39 -13.10 -1.47
CA THR A 281 -12.32 -12.17 -2.11
C THR A 281 -11.79 -11.70 -3.46
N ASN A 282 -10.51 -11.33 -3.54
CA ASN A 282 -9.85 -10.96 -4.79
C ASN A 282 -9.92 -12.10 -5.81
N GLU A 283 -9.55 -13.33 -5.41
CA GLU A 283 -9.65 -14.52 -6.28
C GLU A 283 -11.08 -14.73 -6.81
N ARG A 284 -12.10 -14.48 -5.97
CA ARG A 284 -13.51 -14.63 -6.37
C ARG A 284 -13.96 -13.57 -7.38
N ILE A 285 -13.40 -12.36 -7.32
CA ILE A 285 -13.79 -11.25 -8.20
C ILE A 285 -12.79 -11.01 -9.34
N GLY A 286 -11.72 -11.79 -9.42
CA GLY A 286 -10.72 -11.73 -10.49
C GLY A 286 -9.78 -10.53 -10.37
N THR A 287 -9.38 -10.16 -9.15
CA THR A 287 -8.53 -9.00 -8.87
C THR A 287 -7.32 -9.35 -8.01
N GLU A 288 -6.93 -10.61 -7.97
CA GLU A 288 -5.80 -11.13 -7.20
C GLU A 288 -4.43 -10.68 -7.72
N LEU A 289 -4.31 -10.37 -9.00
CA LEU A 289 -3.04 -10.07 -9.67
C LEU A 289 -3.21 -8.91 -10.66
N GLN A 290 -2.33 -7.91 -10.59
CA GLN A 290 -2.26 -6.86 -11.59
C GLN A 290 -1.70 -7.42 -12.92
N PRO A 291 -2.21 -7.04 -14.11
CA PRO A 291 -1.88 -7.70 -15.37
C PRO A 291 -0.40 -7.70 -15.76
N VAL A 292 0.37 -6.75 -15.24
CA VAL A 292 1.81 -6.58 -15.51
C VAL A 292 2.72 -7.38 -14.57
N LEU A 293 2.14 -8.00 -13.53
CA LEU A 293 2.86 -8.80 -12.54
C LEU A 293 2.81 -10.30 -12.87
N ASN A 294 3.71 -11.07 -12.26
CA ASN A 294 3.82 -12.51 -12.44
C ASN A 294 3.98 -13.20 -11.08
N ASP A 295 2.95 -13.89 -10.61
CA ASP A 295 2.93 -14.66 -9.36
C ASP A 295 3.32 -16.15 -9.53
N GLU A 296 3.69 -16.56 -10.74
CA GLU A 296 4.01 -17.96 -11.09
C GLU A 296 5.52 -18.27 -11.10
N ARG A 297 6.39 -17.40 -10.55
CA ARG A 297 7.84 -17.67 -10.54
C ARG A 297 8.17 -18.86 -9.65
N LEU A 298 8.96 -19.77 -10.21
CA LEU A 298 9.51 -20.95 -9.54
C LEU A 298 11.02 -20.76 -9.33
N PHE A 299 11.52 -21.25 -8.19
CA PHE A 299 12.92 -21.13 -7.80
C PHE A 299 13.50 -22.52 -7.56
N ASP A 300 14.71 -22.75 -8.09
CA ASP A 300 15.44 -24.01 -7.93
C ASP A 300 16.13 -24.01 -6.57
N ASP A 301 15.64 -24.84 -5.64
CA ASP A 301 16.12 -24.93 -4.26
C ASP A 301 17.58 -25.43 -4.15
N THR A 302 18.19 -25.90 -5.24
CA THR A 302 19.60 -26.31 -5.32
C THR A 302 20.55 -25.16 -5.65
N THR A 303 20.03 -23.98 -5.99
CA THR A 303 20.83 -22.81 -6.40
C THR A 303 20.98 -21.78 -5.29
N ASP A 304 21.96 -20.88 -5.43
CA ASP A 304 22.01 -19.68 -4.60
C ASP A 304 20.92 -18.70 -5.07
N PHE A 305 19.91 -18.46 -4.23
CA PHE A 305 18.77 -17.62 -4.59
C PHE A 305 19.18 -16.18 -4.88
N PHE A 306 20.17 -15.64 -4.17
CA PHE A 306 20.59 -14.24 -4.38
C PHE A 306 21.28 -14.11 -5.74
N VAL A 307 22.19 -15.02 -6.07
CA VAL A 307 22.86 -15.03 -7.38
C VAL A 307 21.85 -15.25 -8.50
N ALA A 308 20.92 -16.20 -8.32
CA ALA A 308 19.91 -16.55 -9.32
C ALA A 308 18.95 -15.37 -9.61
N VAL A 309 18.39 -14.75 -8.57
CA VAL A 309 17.49 -13.59 -8.71
C VAL A 309 18.24 -12.43 -9.34
N LEU A 310 19.38 -12.01 -8.77
CA LEU A 310 20.15 -10.89 -9.31
C LEU A 310 20.56 -11.12 -10.77
N GLY A 311 20.98 -12.34 -11.12
CA GLY A 311 21.34 -12.70 -12.50
C GLY A 311 20.16 -12.60 -13.46
N GLN A 312 18.97 -13.06 -13.04
CA GLN A 312 17.76 -12.93 -13.84
C GLN A 312 17.33 -11.47 -14.01
N GLU A 313 17.27 -10.70 -12.93
CA GLU A 313 16.91 -9.28 -13.00
C GLU A 313 17.90 -8.50 -13.85
N SER A 314 19.19 -8.83 -13.78
CA SER A 314 20.24 -8.22 -14.61
C SER A 314 20.06 -8.50 -16.11
N ALA A 315 19.68 -9.73 -16.47
CA ALA A 315 19.48 -10.11 -17.87
C ALA A 315 18.36 -9.31 -18.56
N PHE A 316 17.38 -8.84 -17.79
CA PHE A 316 16.25 -8.06 -18.28
C PHE A 316 16.31 -6.57 -17.89
N LYS A 317 17.39 -6.13 -17.23
CA LYS A 317 17.53 -4.80 -16.62
C LYS A 317 16.30 -4.40 -15.78
N ARG A 318 15.82 -5.32 -14.96
CA ARG A 318 14.65 -5.10 -14.10
C ARG A 318 15.02 -4.31 -12.86
N VAL A 319 14.10 -3.44 -12.46
CA VAL A 319 14.22 -2.65 -11.23
C VAL A 319 13.86 -3.54 -10.05
N LEU A 320 14.64 -3.44 -9.00
CA LEU A 320 14.46 -4.15 -7.75
C LEU A 320 14.90 -3.27 -6.58
N GLN A 321 14.50 -3.65 -5.37
CA GLN A 321 15.02 -3.06 -4.15
C GLN A 321 15.98 -4.04 -3.48
N ILE A 322 17.14 -3.58 -3.06
CA ILE A 322 18.03 -4.33 -2.16
C ILE A 322 18.08 -3.67 -0.79
N ARG A 323 18.18 -4.48 0.26
CA ARG A 323 18.59 -4.02 1.59
C ARG A 323 19.98 -4.56 1.91
N LEU A 324 20.82 -3.70 2.46
CA LEU A 324 22.17 -4.01 2.87
C LEU A 324 22.25 -4.30 4.38
N LYS A 325 23.35 -4.93 4.81
CA LYS A 325 23.60 -5.27 6.23
C LYS A 325 23.69 -4.06 7.17
N ASP A 326 24.09 -2.91 6.67
CA ASP A 326 24.11 -1.65 7.44
C ASP A 326 22.71 -1.07 7.65
N GLY A 327 21.69 -1.64 6.99
CA GLY A 327 20.30 -1.23 7.08
C GLY A 327 19.82 -0.41 5.90
N ASP A 328 20.73 0.05 5.03
CA ASP A 328 20.40 0.87 3.87
C ASP A 328 19.55 0.10 2.86
N SER A 329 18.50 0.75 2.34
CA SER A 329 17.63 0.22 1.30
C SER A 329 17.79 1.05 0.04
N ILE A 330 18.08 0.40 -1.09
CA ILE A 330 18.40 1.04 -2.36
C ILE A 330 17.52 0.45 -3.45
N VAL A 331 16.93 1.30 -4.29
CA VAL A 331 16.18 0.90 -5.49
C VAL A 331 17.09 1.09 -6.70
N GLY A 332 17.06 0.14 -7.63
CA GLY A 332 17.98 0.14 -8.76
C GLY A 332 17.89 -1.12 -9.60
N TYR A 333 18.84 -1.32 -10.50
CA TYR A 333 18.97 -2.56 -11.25
C TYR A 333 20.40 -3.12 -11.21
N PRO A 334 20.58 -4.44 -11.16
CA PRO A 334 21.90 -5.06 -11.16
C PRO A 334 22.46 -5.21 -12.59
N SER A 335 23.78 -5.09 -12.69
CA SER A 335 24.59 -5.42 -13.87
C SER A 335 25.82 -6.21 -13.45
N GLU A 336 26.47 -6.88 -14.39
CA GLU A 336 27.72 -7.64 -14.16
C GLU A 336 27.67 -8.57 -12.94
N VAL A 337 26.62 -9.40 -12.86
CA VAL A 337 26.41 -10.32 -11.73
C VAL A 337 27.42 -11.46 -11.78
N THR A 338 28.15 -11.63 -10.67
CA THR A 338 29.04 -12.77 -10.41
C THR A 338 28.56 -13.54 -9.18
N ASN A 339 29.28 -14.58 -8.77
CA ASN A 339 28.95 -15.31 -7.53
C ASN A 339 29.25 -14.51 -6.25
N GLU A 340 30.03 -13.44 -6.33
CA GLU A 340 30.52 -12.71 -5.14
C GLU A 340 29.98 -11.29 -5.05
N ARG A 341 29.69 -10.66 -6.19
CA ARG A 341 29.33 -9.25 -6.30
C ARG A 341 28.47 -8.95 -7.51
N ILE A 342 27.83 -7.78 -7.45
CA ILE A 342 27.12 -7.12 -8.54
C ILE A 342 27.69 -5.70 -8.76
N ILE A 343 27.41 -5.11 -9.91
CA ILE A 343 27.46 -3.66 -10.13
C ILE A 343 26.01 -3.17 -10.12
N PHE A 344 25.65 -2.36 -9.12
CA PHE A 344 24.27 -1.90 -8.92
C PHE A 344 24.11 -0.44 -9.33
N HIS A 345 23.14 -0.16 -10.19
CA HIS A 345 22.82 1.19 -10.67
C HIS A 345 21.64 1.72 -9.88
N GLU A 346 21.90 2.72 -9.04
CA GLU A 346 20.91 3.30 -8.14
C GLU A 346 19.96 4.25 -8.87
N ILE A 347 18.69 4.21 -8.47
CA ILE A 347 17.62 5.07 -8.96
C ILE A 347 17.07 5.87 -7.80
N GLU A 348 17.11 7.20 -7.90
CA GLU A 348 16.42 8.11 -6.99
C GLU A 348 15.53 9.04 -7.81
N GLN A 349 14.33 9.34 -7.29
CA GLN A 349 13.36 10.23 -7.95
C GLN A 349 13.11 9.86 -9.42
N ASN A 350 13.06 8.55 -9.72
CA ASN A 350 12.86 7.99 -11.05
C ASN A 350 13.97 8.33 -12.07
N GLN A 351 15.18 8.64 -11.61
CA GLN A 351 16.36 8.90 -12.43
C GLN A 351 17.55 8.05 -11.98
N ILE A 352 18.39 7.63 -12.92
CA ILE A 352 19.63 6.91 -12.61
C ILE A 352 20.63 7.91 -12.03
N THR A 353 20.95 7.78 -10.75
CA THR A 353 21.86 8.69 -10.04
C THR A 353 23.33 8.29 -10.20
N ASP A 354 23.60 7.00 -10.36
CA ASP A 354 24.94 6.45 -10.60
C ASP A 354 24.97 5.56 -11.84
N ALA A 355 25.30 6.16 -13.00
CA ALA A 355 25.41 5.46 -14.27
C ALA A 355 26.65 4.53 -14.39
N ILE A 356 27.63 4.67 -13.50
CA ILE A 356 28.80 3.77 -13.45
C ILE A 356 28.43 2.53 -12.62
N GLY A 357 27.62 2.73 -11.59
CA GLY A 357 27.14 1.71 -10.68
C GLY A 357 28.14 1.41 -9.57
N LYS A 358 27.60 1.03 -8.42
CA LYS A 358 28.35 0.67 -7.22
C LYS A 358 28.63 -0.82 -7.18
N SER A 359 29.88 -1.21 -6.93
CA SER A 359 30.19 -2.61 -6.69
C SER A 359 29.74 -3.02 -5.28
N ILE A 360 28.79 -3.95 -5.21
CA ILE A 360 28.19 -4.42 -3.96
C ILE A 360 28.48 -5.93 -3.82
N PRO A 361 29.12 -6.38 -2.72
CA PRO A 361 29.23 -7.80 -2.42
C PRO A 361 27.84 -8.41 -2.19
N ILE A 362 27.53 -9.54 -2.84
CA ILE A 362 26.24 -10.23 -2.66
C ILE A 362 26.05 -10.65 -1.20
N ALA A 363 27.15 -11.00 -0.52
CA ALA A 363 27.15 -11.34 0.89
C ALA A 363 26.60 -10.22 1.78
N ASP A 364 26.68 -8.95 1.35
CA ASP A 364 26.20 -7.78 2.11
C ASP A 364 24.73 -7.43 1.82
N ILE A 365 24.12 -8.07 0.84
CA ILE A 365 22.68 -7.96 0.57
C ILE A 365 21.94 -8.92 1.51
N THR A 366 21.02 -8.39 2.30
CA THR A 366 20.21 -9.12 3.30
C THR A 366 18.81 -9.43 2.79
N GLN A 367 18.27 -8.57 1.93
CA GLN A 367 16.93 -8.66 1.36
C GLN A 367 16.93 -8.18 -0.10
N ILE A 368 16.08 -8.78 -0.94
CA ILE A 368 15.76 -8.31 -2.29
C ILE A 368 14.25 -8.29 -2.45
N GLY A 369 13.65 -7.13 -2.72
CA GLY A 369 12.26 -7.00 -3.19
C GLY A 369 12.23 -6.89 -4.72
N PHE A 370 11.40 -7.67 -5.40
CA PHE A 370 11.39 -7.71 -6.87
C PHE A 370 10.02 -8.12 -7.45
N ASP A 371 9.81 -7.84 -8.74
CA ASP A 371 8.54 -8.02 -9.47
C ASP A 371 7.31 -7.46 -8.73
N TYR A 372 7.45 -6.25 -8.17
CA TYR A 372 6.34 -5.50 -7.57
C TYR A 372 5.93 -4.34 -8.49
N LEU A 373 4.70 -3.86 -8.33
CA LEU A 373 4.09 -2.91 -9.27
C LEU A 373 4.89 -1.62 -9.41
N GLU A 374 5.38 -1.07 -8.29
CA GLU A 374 6.16 0.17 -8.33
C GLU A 374 7.47 0.03 -9.12
N ALA A 375 8.19 -1.10 -9.00
CA ALA A 375 9.37 -1.36 -9.83
C ALA A 375 9.03 -1.34 -11.33
N HIS A 376 7.92 -1.97 -11.73
CA HIS A 376 7.46 -1.94 -13.11
C HIS A 376 7.17 -0.51 -13.60
N LEU A 377 6.53 0.33 -12.78
CA LEU A 377 6.23 1.71 -13.14
C LEU A 377 7.51 2.55 -13.29
N ILE A 378 8.49 2.38 -12.40
CA ILE A 378 9.81 3.03 -12.51
C ILE A 378 10.49 2.61 -13.82
N GLU A 379 10.44 1.33 -14.18
CA GLU A 379 10.99 0.86 -15.46
C GLU A 379 10.34 1.53 -16.67
N GLN A 380 9.02 1.73 -16.66
CA GLN A 380 8.33 2.41 -17.76
C GLN A 380 8.74 3.88 -17.87
N GLN A 381 8.86 4.57 -16.73
CA GLN A 381 9.34 5.97 -16.68
C GLN A 381 10.74 6.09 -17.29
N LEU A 382 11.67 5.24 -16.85
CA LEU A 382 13.04 5.24 -17.36
C LEU A 382 13.13 4.87 -18.85
N LYS A 383 12.32 3.90 -19.32
CA LYS A 383 12.22 3.56 -20.74
C LYS A 383 11.72 4.73 -21.59
N GLN A 384 10.73 5.48 -21.09
CA GLN A 384 10.20 6.65 -21.78
C GLN A 384 11.23 7.80 -21.82
N ALA A 385 12.00 7.99 -20.75
CA ALA A 385 13.10 8.96 -20.68
C ALA A 385 14.30 8.57 -21.58
N GLY A 386 14.41 7.29 -21.96
CA GLY A 386 15.52 6.77 -22.76
C GLY A 386 16.72 6.30 -21.93
N ASP A 387 16.51 6.06 -20.63
CA ASP A 387 17.55 5.75 -19.65
C ASP A 387 17.75 4.24 -19.40
N LEU A 388 16.86 3.37 -19.92
CA LEU A 388 16.95 1.90 -19.82
C LEU A 388 17.10 1.15 -21.15
#